data_AF-A0A7Y4U277-F1
#
_entry.id   AF-A0A7Y4U277-F1
#
_cell.length_a   1.000
_cell.length_b   1.000
_cell.length_c   1.000
_cell.angle_alpha   90.00
_cell.angle_beta   90.00
_cell.angle_gamma   90.00
#
_symmetry.space_group_name_H-M   'P 1'
#
loop_
_entity.id
_entity.type
_entity.pdbx_description
1 polymer ?
#
loop_
_entity_poly.entity_id
_entity_poly.type
_entity_poly.pdbx_seq_one_letter_code
_entity_poly.pdbx_strand_id
1 'polypeptide(L)'
;MSYIEFDNIGGLIVTVPDTGGDLFNVVVIYGGQHYANRSWMQKQTPVEIMDKVICVFAEYMMAYATVITKLGPFLASHKLKATGIAGSSIMGFSAGGYPTLDAYTATHKFIGLMDPSFRQAHLTRMYSKNVAMLWGSGGQVSLFGEAGFKTLEAAILKGGGFSERLKLAHEDFPRVFMQRFKSRLF
;
A
#
# COMPACT_ATOMS: atom_id res chain seq x y z
N MET A 1 -3.47 23.76 -0.97
CA MET A 1 -3.15 22.34 -0.71
C MET A 1 -3.22 22.16 0.80
N SER A 2 -3.78 21.04 1.26
CA SER A 2 -4.00 20.72 2.69
C SER A 2 -3.06 19.62 3.20
N TYR A 3 -1.92 19.43 2.52
CA TYR A 3 -0.82 18.59 2.96
C TYR A 3 0.52 19.25 2.59
N ILE A 4 1.55 18.87 3.34
CA ILE A 4 2.94 19.27 3.11
C ILE A 4 3.70 18.04 2.59
N GLU A 5 4.48 18.23 1.53
CA GLU A 5 5.30 17.21 0.91
C GLU A 5 6.76 17.34 1.36
N PHE A 6 7.36 16.19 1.67
CA PHE A 6 8.76 16.07 2.06
C PHE A 6 9.43 15.04 1.17
N ASP A 7 10.30 15.53 0.29
CA ASP A 7 11.06 14.70 -0.62
C ASP A 7 12.33 14.14 0.03
N ASN A 8 12.68 12.92 -0.42
CA ASN A 8 13.95 12.26 -0.13
C ASN A 8 14.25 12.04 1.36
N ILE A 9 13.24 11.72 2.16
CA ILE A 9 13.39 11.29 3.56
C ILE A 9 13.99 9.89 3.61
N GLY A 10 15.32 9.82 3.57
CA GLY A 10 16.05 8.54 3.51
C GLY A 10 15.71 7.69 2.27
N GLY A 11 15.31 8.30 1.16
CA GLY A 11 14.81 7.61 -0.03
C GLY A 11 13.29 7.36 -0.05
N LEU A 12 12.54 8.01 0.84
CA LEU A 12 11.08 8.04 0.86
C LEU A 12 10.54 9.39 0.34
N ILE A 13 9.30 9.42 -0.11
CA ILE A 13 8.50 10.66 -0.17
C ILE A 13 7.48 10.55 0.95
N VAL A 14 7.33 11.60 1.76
CA VAL A 14 6.37 11.63 2.86
C VAL A 14 5.44 12.82 2.68
N THR A 15 4.14 12.59 2.76
CA THR A 15 3.15 13.68 2.85
C THR A 15 2.54 13.71 4.24
N VAL A 16 2.35 14.90 4.78
CA VAL A 16 1.77 15.12 6.11
C VAL A 16 0.55 16.04 5.96
N PRO A 17 -0.61 15.69 6.52
CA PRO A 17 -1.77 16.58 6.55
C PRO A 17 -1.46 17.93 7.21
N ASP A 18 -1.87 19.02 6.57
CA ASP A 18 -1.70 20.39 7.07
C ASP A 18 -2.95 20.83 7.86
N THR A 19 -3.22 20.10 8.95
CA THR A 19 -4.42 20.31 9.79
C THR A 19 -4.11 20.85 11.18
N GLY A 20 -2.83 21.04 11.50
CA GLY A 20 -2.36 21.44 12.83
C GLY A 20 -2.38 20.32 13.89
N GLY A 21 -2.80 19.11 13.54
CA GLY A 21 -2.73 17.93 14.42
C GLY A 21 -1.32 17.34 14.52
N ASP A 22 -1.07 16.52 15.55
CA ASP A 22 0.22 15.84 15.77
C ASP A 22 0.14 14.30 15.76
N LEU A 23 -1.05 13.70 15.73
CA LEU A 23 -1.26 12.26 15.73
C LEU A 23 -2.01 11.81 14.48
N PHE A 24 -1.41 10.92 13.69
CA PHE A 24 -1.97 10.48 12.42
C PHE A 24 -1.86 8.97 12.23
N ASN A 25 -2.81 8.41 11.47
CA ASN A 25 -2.62 7.11 10.83
C ASN A 25 -1.50 7.23 9.79
N VAL A 26 -0.78 6.14 9.56
CA VAL A 26 0.30 6.06 8.55
C VAL A 26 -0.09 5.07 7.47
N VAL A 27 0.13 5.43 6.22
CA VAL A 27 -0.09 4.55 5.07
C VAL A 27 1.19 4.45 4.27
N VAL A 28 1.81 3.27 4.27
CA VAL A 28 2.96 2.98 3.40
C VAL A 28 2.45 2.51 2.04
N ILE A 29 2.90 3.15 0.97
CA ILE A 29 2.44 2.89 -0.39
C ILE A 29 3.66 2.55 -1.26
N TYR A 30 3.70 1.29 -1.70
CA TYR A 30 4.73 0.81 -2.61
C TYR A 30 4.28 0.93 -4.06
N GLY A 31 5.18 1.47 -4.87
CA GLY A 31 5.08 1.42 -6.32
C GLY A 31 5.44 0.07 -6.92
N GLY A 32 5.43 0.01 -8.24
CA GLY A 32 5.84 -1.13 -9.04
C GLY A 32 7.28 -1.01 -9.56
N GLN A 33 7.59 -1.78 -10.60
CA GLN A 33 8.83 -1.68 -11.34
C GLN A 33 8.79 -0.55 -12.38
N HIS A 34 9.96 -0.13 -12.83
CA HIS A 34 10.15 0.81 -13.94
C HIS A 34 9.44 2.17 -13.71
N TYR A 35 8.39 2.45 -14.48
CA TYR A 35 7.69 3.74 -14.48
C TYR A 35 6.91 3.99 -13.17
N ALA A 36 6.50 2.92 -12.48
CA ALA A 36 5.59 3.00 -11.35
C ALA A 36 6.30 3.24 -10.01
N ASN A 37 7.32 4.10 -9.99
CA ASN A 37 8.10 4.41 -8.79
C ASN A 37 7.31 5.19 -7.72
N ARG A 38 7.96 5.54 -6.60
CA ARG A 38 7.33 6.27 -5.48
C ARG A 38 6.71 7.61 -5.88
N SER A 39 7.33 8.39 -6.76
CA SER A 39 6.79 9.67 -7.25
C SER A 39 5.58 9.45 -8.16
N TRP A 40 5.62 8.42 -9.00
CA TRP A 40 4.45 8.06 -9.80
C TRP A 40 3.28 7.63 -8.92
N MET A 41 3.50 6.78 -7.91
CA MET A 41 2.44 6.37 -6.98
C MET A 41 1.84 7.53 -6.18
N GLN A 42 2.65 8.49 -5.78
CA GLN A 42 2.16 9.70 -5.15
C GLN A 42 1.17 10.43 -6.05
N LYS A 43 1.47 10.60 -7.34
CA LYS A 43 0.57 11.24 -8.31
C LYS A 43 -0.73 10.44 -8.54
N GLN A 44 -0.70 9.12 -8.35
CA GLN A 44 -1.90 8.29 -8.41
C GLN A 44 -2.75 8.37 -7.14
N THR A 45 -2.20 8.87 -6.04
CA THR A 45 -2.85 8.87 -4.74
C THR A 45 -3.84 10.03 -4.64
N PRO A 46 -5.13 9.75 -4.37
CA PRO A 46 -6.12 10.81 -4.17
C PRO A 46 -5.68 11.79 -3.07
N VAL A 47 -5.81 13.10 -3.36
CA VAL A 47 -5.48 14.18 -2.42
C VAL A 47 -6.21 14.02 -1.09
N GLU A 48 -7.47 13.57 -1.11
CA GLU A 48 -8.26 13.28 0.10
C GLU A 48 -7.59 12.29 1.08
N ILE A 49 -6.75 11.38 0.58
CA ILE A 49 -5.97 10.48 1.44
C ILE A 49 -4.81 11.27 2.06
N MET A 50 -4.04 12.00 1.25
CA MET A 50 -2.89 12.79 1.71
C MET A 50 -3.28 13.91 2.70
N ASP A 51 -4.53 14.39 2.64
CA ASP A 51 -5.09 15.37 3.56
C ASP A 51 -5.52 14.81 4.93
N LYS A 52 -5.54 13.48 5.10
CA LYS A 52 -6.09 12.83 6.31
C LYS A 52 -5.10 11.93 7.04
N VAL A 53 -4.11 11.40 6.34
CA VAL A 53 -3.12 10.46 6.89
C VAL A 53 -1.73 10.83 6.42
N ILE A 54 -0.72 10.39 7.18
CA ILE A 54 0.67 10.47 6.69
C ILE A 54 0.83 9.39 5.61
N CYS A 55 1.09 9.79 4.37
CA CYS A 55 1.44 8.84 3.31
C CYS A 55 2.95 8.74 3.19
N VAL A 56 3.45 7.52 3.02
CA VAL A 56 4.87 7.21 2.87
C VAL A 56 5.05 6.41 1.60
N PHE A 57 5.60 7.04 0.57
CA PHE A 57 5.83 6.42 -0.73
C PHE A 57 7.24 5.83 -0.80
N ALA A 58 7.30 4.53 -1.07
CA ALA A 58 8.53 3.75 -1.06
C ALA A 58 8.74 2.96 -2.36
N GLU A 59 9.99 2.71 -2.69
CA GLU A 59 10.37 1.78 -3.77
C GLU A 59 10.05 0.34 -3.36
N TYR A 60 9.62 -0.49 -4.32
CA TYR A 60 9.20 -1.87 -4.08
C TYR A 60 10.30 -2.77 -3.50
N MET A 61 11.57 -2.40 -3.66
CA MET A 61 12.71 -3.14 -3.13
C MET A 61 12.98 -2.84 -1.65
N MET A 62 12.36 -1.80 -1.09
CA MET A 62 12.57 -1.44 0.31
C MET A 62 11.67 -2.29 1.22
N ALA A 63 12.27 -3.00 2.17
CA ALA A 63 11.51 -3.74 3.17
C ALA A 63 10.73 -2.79 4.10
N TYR A 64 9.55 -3.21 4.55
CA TYR A 64 8.72 -2.41 5.45
C TYR A 64 9.43 -1.99 6.73
N ALA A 65 10.21 -2.89 7.35
CA ALA A 65 11.02 -2.54 8.51
C ALA A 65 11.97 -1.37 8.23
N THR A 66 12.60 -1.35 7.06
CA THR A 66 13.48 -0.25 6.63
C THR A 66 12.71 1.06 6.42
N VAL A 67 11.49 1.00 5.85
CA VAL A 67 10.62 2.18 5.73
C VAL A 67 10.33 2.76 7.11
N ILE A 68 9.91 1.93 8.06
CA ILE A 68 9.60 2.38 9.43
C ILE A 68 10.84 2.95 10.15
N THR A 69 11.99 2.30 10.03
CA THR A 69 13.26 2.81 10.59
C THR A 69 13.62 4.19 10.03
N LYS A 70 13.41 4.43 8.73
CA LYS A 70 13.70 5.72 8.09
C LYS A 70 12.67 6.80 8.44
N LEU A 71 11.41 6.41 8.64
CA LEU A 71 10.32 7.32 8.99
C LEU A 71 10.43 7.83 10.44
N GLY A 72 10.89 7.00 11.38
CA GLY A 72 10.94 7.34 12.80
C GLY A 72 11.64 8.67 13.12
N PRO A 73 12.90 8.90 12.67
CA PRO A 73 13.59 10.17 12.88
C PRO A 73 12.87 11.38 12.29
N PHE A 74 12.23 11.22 11.13
CA PHE A 74 11.44 12.28 10.49
C PHE A 74 10.23 12.68 11.33
N LEU A 75 9.47 11.69 11.83
CA LEU A 75 8.33 11.97 12.70
C LEU A 75 8.77 12.70 13.98
N ALA A 76 9.87 12.25 14.58
CA ALA A 76 10.42 12.88 15.78
C ALA A 76 10.86 14.33 15.55
N SER A 77 11.57 14.62 14.46
CA SER A 77 12.04 15.99 14.17
C SER A 77 10.90 16.97 13.87
N HIS A 78 9.76 16.47 13.39
CA HIS A 78 8.57 17.27 13.11
C HIS A 78 7.52 17.21 14.24
N LYS A 79 7.83 16.57 15.37
CA LYS A 79 6.92 16.38 16.52
C LYS A 79 5.61 15.67 16.13
N LEU A 80 5.66 14.80 15.14
CA LEU A 80 4.55 13.97 14.67
C LEU A 80 4.55 12.62 15.38
N LYS A 81 3.37 12.05 15.57
CA LYS A 81 3.12 10.73 16.17
C LYS A 81 2.33 9.87 15.19
N ALA A 82 2.72 8.61 15.10
CA ALA A 82 1.95 7.59 14.42
C ALA A 82 1.10 6.82 15.44
N THR A 83 -0.10 6.40 15.04
CA THR A 83 -1.00 5.53 15.81
C THR A 83 -0.47 4.11 16.06
N GLY A 84 0.77 3.81 15.65
CA GLY A 84 1.37 2.48 15.68
C GLY A 84 0.75 1.52 14.66
N ILE A 85 1.18 0.25 14.69
CA ILE A 85 0.80 -0.78 13.71
C ILE A 85 -0.73 -0.92 13.56
N ALA A 86 -1.47 -0.81 14.66
CA ALA A 86 -2.94 -0.91 14.67
C ALA A 86 -3.65 0.19 13.86
N GLY A 87 -3.01 1.34 13.66
CA GLY A 87 -3.49 2.39 12.76
C GLY A 87 -2.66 2.54 11.49
N SER A 88 -1.66 1.67 11.27
CA SER A 88 -0.87 1.64 10.03
C SER A 88 -1.55 0.79 8.96
N SER A 89 -1.55 1.30 7.74
CA SER A 89 -1.94 0.55 6.54
C SER A 89 -0.76 0.39 5.59
N ILE A 90 -0.76 -0.67 4.80
CA ILE A 90 0.26 -0.89 3.76
C ILE A 90 -0.45 -1.21 2.45
N MET A 91 -0.02 -0.59 1.36
CA MET A 91 -0.53 -0.86 0.03
C MET A 91 0.60 -1.08 -0.98
N GLY A 92 0.39 -1.96 -1.95
CA GLY A 92 1.39 -2.28 -2.96
C GLY A 92 0.79 -2.47 -4.34
N PHE A 93 1.37 -1.80 -5.33
CA PHE A 93 1.04 -1.95 -6.74
C PHE A 93 2.09 -2.77 -7.47
N SER A 94 1.66 -3.72 -8.31
CA SER A 94 2.58 -4.50 -9.14
C SER A 94 3.67 -5.16 -8.27
N ALA A 95 4.95 -4.93 -8.56
CA ALA A 95 6.07 -5.39 -7.73
C ALA A 95 6.01 -4.94 -6.25
N GLY A 96 5.33 -3.83 -5.93
CA GLY A 96 5.04 -3.40 -4.56
C GLY A 96 4.17 -4.37 -3.77
N GLY A 97 3.52 -5.32 -4.45
CA GLY A 97 2.87 -6.47 -3.82
C GLY A 97 3.83 -7.30 -2.97
N TYR A 98 5.10 -7.45 -3.36
CA TYR A 98 6.09 -8.23 -2.60
C TYR A 98 6.30 -7.70 -1.17
N PRO A 99 6.78 -6.45 -0.95
CA PRO A 99 6.98 -5.93 0.39
C PRO A 99 5.67 -5.78 1.18
N THR A 100 4.55 -5.55 0.49
CA THR A 100 3.23 -5.47 1.13
C THR A 100 2.79 -6.81 1.70
N LEU A 101 2.94 -7.89 0.92
CA LEU A 101 2.64 -9.25 1.36
C LEU A 101 3.65 -9.74 2.39
N ASP A 102 4.94 -9.42 2.24
CA ASP A 102 5.97 -9.77 3.22
C ASP A 102 5.69 -9.11 4.59
N ALA A 103 5.20 -7.87 4.60
CA ALA A 103 4.88 -7.11 5.81
C ALA A 103 3.50 -7.42 6.43
N TYR A 104 2.69 -8.30 5.82
CA TYR A 104 1.36 -8.59 6.31
C TYR A 104 1.36 -9.03 7.78
N THR A 105 0.46 -8.42 8.55
CA THR A 105 0.04 -8.90 9.86
C THR A 105 -1.47 -8.71 9.98
N ALA A 106 -2.13 -9.52 10.80
CA ALA A 106 -3.55 -9.34 11.13
C ALA A 106 -3.81 -8.06 11.95
N THR A 107 -2.78 -7.43 12.50
CA THR A 107 -2.88 -6.23 13.33
C THR A 107 -2.80 -4.93 12.56
N HIS A 108 -2.39 -4.94 11.29
CA HIS A 108 -2.48 -3.75 10.44
C HIS A 108 -3.94 -3.33 10.27
N LYS A 109 -4.19 -2.01 10.23
CA LYS A 109 -5.53 -1.46 9.96
C LYS A 109 -6.06 -1.96 8.61
N PHE A 110 -5.22 -1.90 7.58
CA PHE A 110 -5.58 -2.28 6.22
C PHE A 110 -4.36 -2.70 5.39
N ILE A 111 -4.53 -3.70 4.54
CA ILE A 111 -3.55 -4.16 3.56
C ILE A 111 -4.18 -4.13 2.17
N GLY A 112 -3.61 -3.33 1.26
CA GLY A 112 -4.13 -3.14 -0.10
C GLY A 112 -3.22 -3.71 -1.18
N LEU A 113 -3.78 -4.53 -2.06
CA LEU A 113 -3.04 -5.18 -3.14
C LEU A 113 -3.62 -4.75 -4.49
N MET A 114 -2.82 -4.03 -5.27
CA MET A 114 -3.21 -3.43 -6.53
C MET A 114 -2.52 -4.18 -7.67
N ASP A 115 -3.24 -5.09 -8.32
CA ASP A 115 -2.74 -6.00 -9.35
C ASP A 115 -1.34 -6.56 -9.02
N PRO A 116 -1.20 -7.19 -7.84
CA PRO A 116 0.06 -7.38 -7.17
C PRO A 116 0.92 -8.47 -7.82
N SER A 117 2.23 -8.32 -7.67
CA SER A 117 3.19 -9.42 -7.76
C SER A 117 3.26 -10.17 -6.42
N PHE A 118 3.48 -11.48 -6.49
CA PHE A 118 3.55 -12.36 -5.32
C PHE A 118 4.51 -13.54 -5.52
N ARG A 119 4.85 -14.23 -4.43
CA ARG A 119 5.68 -15.44 -4.41
C ARG A 119 4.82 -16.63 -3.94
N GLN A 120 5.32 -17.84 -4.18
CA GLN A 120 4.63 -19.07 -3.75
C GLN A 120 4.27 -19.07 -2.25
N ALA A 121 5.16 -18.54 -1.40
CA ALA A 121 4.94 -18.46 0.05
C ALA A 121 3.79 -17.52 0.46
N HIS A 122 3.36 -16.61 -0.41
CA HIS A 122 2.20 -15.75 -0.17
C HIS A 122 0.89 -16.50 -0.42
N LEU A 123 0.88 -17.44 -1.36
CA LEU A 123 -0.33 -18.17 -1.78
C LEU A 123 -0.87 -19.12 -0.69
N THR A 124 -0.01 -19.56 0.24
CA THR A 124 -0.37 -20.50 1.30
C THR A 124 -0.59 -19.83 2.66
N ARG A 125 -0.47 -18.51 2.73
CA ARG A 125 -0.59 -17.75 3.98
C ARG A 125 -2.06 -17.61 4.40
N MET A 126 -2.31 -17.63 5.71
CA MET A 126 -3.61 -17.29 6.27
C MET A 126 -3.76 -15.77 6.38
N TYR A 127 -4.68 -15.22 5.58
CA TYR A 127 -5.02 -13.79 5.60
C TYR A 127 -6.18 -13.50 6.56
N SER A 128 -6.45 -12.21 6.79
CA SER A 128 -7.55 -11.74 7.63
C SER A 128 -8.41 -10.71 6.88
N LYS A 129 -9.53 -10.30 7.49
CA LYS A 129 -10.46 -9.30 6.92
C LYS A 129 -9.84 -7.93 6.60
N ASN A 130 -8.65 -7.64 7.10
CA ASN A 130 -7.94 -6.40 6.82
C ASN A 130 -7.33 -6.34 5.41
N VAL A 131 -7.36 -7.42 4.63
CA VAL A 131 -6.78 -7.47 3.27
C VAL A 131 -7.83 -7.19 2.20
N ALA A 132 -7.48 -6.37 1.20
CA ALA A 132 -8.23 -6.24 -0.03
C ALA A 132 -7.31 -6.33 -1.26
N MET A 133 -7.75 -7.05 -2.30
CA MET A 133 -7.05 -7.20 -3.56
C MET A 133 -7.96 -6.84 -4.73
N LEU A 134 -7.45 -6.04 -5.66
CA LEU A 134 -8.00 -5.95 -7.02
C LEU A 134 -6.92 -6.46 -7.98
N TRP A 135 -7.31 -7.30 -8.93
CA TRP A 135 -6.36 -7.89 -9.88
C TRP A 135 -7.00 -8.12 -11.24
N GLY A 136 -6.21 -8.43 -12.27
CA GLY A 136 -6.73 -8.96 -13.52
C GLY A 136 -6.27 -8.27 -14.78
N SER A 137 -5.23 -7.42 -14.73
CA SER A 137 -4.64 -6.94 -15.98
C SER A 137 -4.07 -8.11 -16.78
N GLY A 138 -4.15 -8.01 -18.11
CA GLY A 138 -3.67 -9.07 -19.00
C GLY A 138 -2.19 -9.39 -18.75
N GLY A 139 -1.35 -8.36 -18.63
CA GLY A 139 0.10 -8.52 -18.40
C GLY A 139 0.43 -9.22 -17.08
N GLN A 140 -0.19 -8.82 -15.97
CA GLN A 140 0.06 -9.47 -14.68
C GLN A 140 -0.47 -10.89 -14.65
N VAL A 141 -1.67 -11.14 -15.19
CA VAL A 141 -2.22 -12.49 -15.28
C VAL A 141 -1.34 -13.40 -16.15
N SER A 142 -0.77 -12.89 -17.24
CA SER A 142 0.18 -13.65 -18.05
C SER A 142 1.48 -13.97 -17.30
N LEU A 143 1.98 -13.06 -16.45
CA LEU A 143 3.23 -13.23 -15.73
C LEU A 143 3.12 -14.20 -14.54
N PHE A 144 2.05 -14.09 -13.76
CA PHE A 144 1.87 -14.87 -12.52
C PHE A 144 0.91 -16.05 -12.67
N GLY A 145 0.22 -16.14 -13.81
CA GLY A 145 -0.80 -17.14 -14.10
C GLY A 145 -2.12 -16.87 -13.37
N GLU A 146 -3.24 -17.12 -14.07
CA GLU A 146 -4.58 -16.96 -13.49
C GLU A 146 -4.79 -17.86 -12.26
N ALA A 147 -4.21 -19.07 -12.26
CA ALA A 147 -4.28 -19.99 -11.13
C ALA A 147 -3.58 -19.43 -9.87
N GLY A 148 -2.47 -18.71 -10.04
CA GLY A 148 -1.76 -18.06 -8.93
C GLY A 148 -2.63 -17.00 -8.27
N PHE A 149 -3.23 -16.12 -9.08
CA PHE A 149 -4.16 -15.10 -8.59
C PHE A 149 -5.39 -15.70 -7.91
N LYS A 150 -6.01 -16.73 -8.51
CA LYS A 150 -7.15 -17.42 -7.90
C LYS A 150 -6.80 -18.08 -6.57
N THR A 151 -5.58 -18.59 -6.42
CA THR A 151 -5.10 -19.16 -5.15
C THR A 151 -4.95 -18.06 -4.09
N LEU A 152 -4.33 -16.93 -4.43
CA LEU A 152 -4.20 -15.79 -3.54
C LEU A 152 -5.56 -15.21 -3.14
N GLU A 153 -6.46 -15.05 -4.11
CA GLU A 153 -7.84 -14.62 -3.92
C GLU A 153 -8.57 -15.55 -2.95
N ALA A 154 -8.51 -16.87 -3.16
CA ALA A 154 -9.15 -17.83 -2.28
C ALA A 154 -8.60 -17.75 -0.84
N ALA A 155 -7.29 -17.55 -0.68
CA ALA A 155 -6.68 -17.38 0.65
C ALA A 155 -7.17 -16.10 1.35
N ILE A 156 -7.30 -14.99 0.61
CA ILE A 156 -7.81 -13.71 1.11
C ILE A 156 -9.29 -13.84 1.50
N LEU A 157 -10.12 -14.40 0.63
CA LEU A 157 -11.56 -14.59 0.88
C LEU A 157 -11.82 -15.53 2.07
N LYS A 158 -11.05 -16.62 2.18
CA LYS A 158 -11.12 -17.53 3.34
C LYS A 158 -10.81 -16.83 4.67
N GLY A 159 -9.91 -15.84 4.64
CA GLY A 159 -9.61 -14.98 5.78
C GLY A 159 -10.67 -13.92 6.12
N GLY A 160 -11.75 -13.84 5.33
CA GLY A 160 -12.76 -12.79 5.42
C GLY A 160 -12.35 -11.46 4.78
N GLY A 161 -11.27 -11.46 3.99
CA GLY A 161 -10.82 -10.30 3.22
C GLY A 161 -11.65 -10.08 1.96
N PHE A 162 -11.24 -9.13 1.13
CA PHE A 162 -11.87 -8.80 -0.13
C PHE A 162 -10.96 -9.12 -1.31
N SER A 163 -11.49 -9.73 -2.36
CA SER A 163 -10.78 -9.86 -3.63
C SER A 163 -11.77 -9.77 -4.78
N GLU A 164 -11.38 -9.08 -5.84
CA GLU A 164 -12.17 -8.98 -7.07
C GLU A 164 -11.24 -8.92 -8.29
N ARG A 165 -11.58 -9.72 -9.31
CA ARG A 165 -10.97 -9.61 -10.63
C ARG A 165 -11.65 -8.52 -11.44
N LEU A 166 -10.87 -7.59 -11.97
CA LEU A 166 -11.30 -6.52 -12.85
C LEU A 166 -10.59 -6.62 -14.20
N LYS A 167 -11.29 -6.25 -15.28
CA LYS A 167 -10.69 -6.11 -16.61
C LYS A 167 -10.25 -4.66 -16.81
N LEU A 168 -9.09 -4.30 -16.28
CA LEU A 168 -8.48 -2.97 -16.37
C LEU A 168 -7.07 -3.04 -16.99
N ALA A 169 -6.61 -1.92 -17.52
CA ALA A 169 -5.18 -1.74 -17.80
C ALA A 169 -4.39 -1.77 -16.47
N HIS A 170 -3.12 -2.18 -16.53
CA HIS A 170 -2.32 -2.39 -15.31
C HIS A 170 -2.17 -1.09 -14.50
N GLU A 171 -1.87 0.00 -15.21
CA GLU A 171 -1.67 1.34 -14.68
C GLU A 171 -2.94 1.98 -14.07
N ASP A 172 -4.13 1.47 -14.37
CA ASP A 172 -5.40 1.99 -13.82
C ASP A 172 -5.72 1.49 -12.43
N PHE A 173 -5.12 0.36 -12.01
CA PHE A 173 -5.43 -0.27 -10.73
C PHE A 173 -5.20 0.65 -9.52
N PRO A 174 -4.08 1.39 -9.40
CA PRO A 174 -3.84 2.25 -8.24
C PRO A 174 -4.96 3.26 -7.99
N ARG A 175 -5.37 3.99 -9.03
CA ARG A 175 -6.42 5.01 -8.94
C ARG A 175 -7.76 4.39 -8.56
N VAL A 176 -8.15 3.30 -9.23
CA VAL A 176 -9.44 2.61 -8.96
C VAL A 176 -9.45 2.03 -7.54
N PHE A 177 -8.36 1.38 -7.13
CA PHE A 177 -8.24 0.76 -5.82
C PHE A 177 -8.31 1.80 -4.71
N MET A 178 -7.48 2.84 -4.79
CA MET A 178 -7.42 3.86 -3.73
C MET A 178 -8.73 4.62 -3.61
N GLN A 179 -9.40 4.95 -4.72
CA GLN A 179 -10.72 5.59 -4.64
C GLN A 179 -11.76 4.69 -3.96
N ARG A 180 -11.71 3.39 -4.21
CA ARG A 180 -12.65 2.42 -3.63
C ARG A 180 -12.41 2.19 -2.13
N PHE A 181 -11.15 2.16 -1.70
CA PHE A 181 -10.79 1.76 -0.34
C PHE A 181 -10.29 2.89 0.56
N LYS A 182 -10.26 4.14 0.11
CA LYS A 182 -9.78 5.30 0.89
C LYS A 182 -10.39 5.41 2.29
N SER A 183 -11.68 5.10 2.44
CA SER A 183 -12.38 5.15 3.74
C SER A 183 -11.85 4.15 4.77
N ARG A 184 -11.08 3.13 4.35
CA ARG A 184 -10.43 2.19 5.26
C ARG A 184 -9.13 2.73 5.86
N LEU A 185 -8.62 3.85 5.36
CA LEU A 185 -7.30 4.39 5.74
C LEU A 185 -7.37 5.37 6.91
N PHE A 186 -8.45 6.13 7.04
CA PHE A 186 -8.64 7.15 8.09
C PHE A 186 -9.78 6.77 9.03
#